data_AF-A0A409V7E9-F1
#
_entry.id   AF-A0A409V7E9-F1
#
_cell.length_a   1.000
_cell.length_b   1.000
_cell.length_c   1.000
_cell.angle_alpha   90.00
_cell.angle_beta   90.00
_cell.angle_gamma   90.00
#
_symmetry.space_group_name_H-M   'P 1'
#
loop_
_entity.id
_entity.type
_entity.pdbx_description
1 polymer ?
#
loop_
_entity_poly.entity_id
_entity_poly.type
_entity_poly.pdbx_seq_one_letter_code
_entity_poly.pdbx_strand_id
1 'polypeptide(L)'
;MKDLLNVRENAVTAFKDHMDNLTIMKHTGYGLSLASLLVAVIIMLYFKKLHCPRNTIHLNLFLSFILRAIISFIKNGIMIEGLGFSSDVYYNEKGQLAFLPEGLHWECRMFMTIVNYIMAANYAWIFVEALYLQMLISVAVFTEKKHLHIYMLLGW
;
A
#
# COMPACT_ATOMS: atom_id res chain seq x y z
N MET A 1 43.90 16.68 -21.33
CA MET A 1 43.60 15.71 -20.25
C MET A 1 42.75 16.35 -19.13
N LYS A 2 43.05 17.57 -18.67
CA LYS A 2 42.20 18.32 -17.71
C LYS A 2 40.78 18.61 -18.21
N ASP A 3 40.60 18.88 -19.51
CA ASP A 3 39.27 19.18 -20.06
C ASP A 3 38.33 17.96 -20.08
N LEU A 4 38.87 16.76 -20.32
CA LEU A 4 38.10 15.51 -20.25
C LEU A 4 37.73 15.13 -18.82
N LEU A 5 38.54 15.49 -17.82
CA LEU A 5 38.21 15.34 -16.42
C LEU A 5 37.07 16.29 -16.01
N ASN A 6 37.15 17.56 -16.43
CA ASN A 6 36.13 18.56 -16.15
C ASN A 6 34.78 18.22 -16.80
N VAL A 7 34.77 17.76 -18.07
CA VAL A 7 33.54 17.30 -18.74
C VAL A 7 32.94 16.07 -18.04
N ARG A 8 33.77 15.15 -17.54
CA ARG A 8 33.32 13.99 -16.78
C ARG A 8 32.75 14.38 -15.42
N GLU A 9 33.38 15.30 -14.69
CA GLU A 9 32.88 15.80 -13.40
C GLU A 9 31.56 16.55 -13.54
N ASN A 10 31.41 17.35 -14.59
CA ASN A 10 30.15 18.06 -14.90
C ASN A 10 29.02 17.10 -15.28
N ALA A 11 29.32 16.02 -16.03
CA ALA A 11 28.34 14.99 -16.35
C ALA A 11 27.92 14.17 -15.11
N VAL A 12 28.86 13.86 -14.20
CA VAL A 12 28.60 13.12 -12.96
C VAL A 12 27.78 13.95 -11.96
N THR A 13 28.07 15.25 -11.83
CA THR A 13 27.30 16.16 -10.97
C THR A 13 25.88 16.36 -11.50
N ALA A 14 25.70 16.61 -12.80
CA ALA A 14 24.37 16.71 -13.41
C ALA A 14 23.53 15.42 -13.24
N PHE A 15 24.16 14.25 -13.34
CA PHE A 15 23.48 12.97 -13.13
C PHE A 15 23.08 12.76 -11.66
N LYS A 16 23.95 13.17 -10.72
CA LYS A 16 23.70 13.10 -9.28
C LYS A 16 22.56 14.03 -8.87
N ASP A 17 22.54 15.26 -9.36
CA ASP A 17 21.46 16.22 -9.12
C ASP A 17 20.11 15.71 -9.65
N HIS A 18 20.10 15.03 -10.80
CA HIS A 18 18.89 14.37 -11.32
C HIS A 18 18.40 13.24 -10.41
N MET A 19 19.31 12.40 -9.90
CA MET A 19 18.95 11.31 -8.98
C MET A 19 18.45 11.84 -7.63
N ASP A 20 19.04 12.92 -7.11
CA ASP A 20 18.65 13.53 -5.84
C ASP A 20 17.25 14.16 -5.95
N ASN A 21 16.97 14.89 -7.03
CA ASN A 21 15.65 15.44 -7.31
C ASN A 21 14.57 14.36 -7.43
N LEU A 22 14.86 13.23 -8.09
CA LEU A 22 13.94 12.09 -8.18
C LEU A 22 13.68 11.46 -6.81
N THR A 23 14.66 11.45 -5.92
CA THR A 23 14.56 10.89 -4.58
C THR A 23 13.72 11.77 -3.68
N ILE A 24 13.94 13.10 -3.73
CA ILE A 24 13.10 14.09 -3.03
C ILE A 24 11.65 14.01 -3.51
N MET A 25 11.43 13.90 -4.82
CA MET A 25 10.10 13.75 -5.39
C MET A 25 9.42 12.45 -4.93
N LYS A 26 10.15 11.33 -4.86
CA LYS A 26 9.63 10.06 -4.35
C LYS A 26 9.22 10.16 -2.88
N HIS A 27 10.06 10.74 -2.02
CA HIS A 27 9.74 10.88 -0.59
C HIS A 27 8.55 11.83 -0.36
N THR A 28 8.54 12.97 -1.05
CA THR A 28 7.46 13.97 -0.93
C THR A 28 6.15 13.44 -1.49
N GLY A 29 6.19 12.73 -2.63
CA GLY A 29 5.03 12.10 -3.24
C GLY A 29 4.41 11.01 -2.37
N TYR A 30 5.25 10.22 -1.69
CA TYR A 30 4.77 9.24 -0.71
C TYR A 30 4.10 9.90 0.49
N GLY A 31 4.71 10.96 1.03
CA GLY A 31 4.12 11.72 2.14
C GLY A 31 2.78 12.37 1.77
N LEU A 32 2.71 13.02 0.61
CA LEU A 32 1.49 13.67 0.13
C LEU A 32 0.37 12.68 -0.18
N SER A 33 0.70 11.52 -0.77
CA SER A 33 -0.27 10.45 -1.03
C SER A 33 -0.80 9.85 0.26
N LEU A 34 0.04 9.70 1.29
CA LEU A 34 -0.39 9.23 2.60
C LEU A 34 -1.30 10.24 3.31
N ALA A 35 -0.97 11.53 3.24
CA ALA A 35 -1.76 12.59 3.84
C ALA A 35 -3.14 12.72 3.18
N SER A 36 -3.21 12.69 1.84
CA SER A 36 -4.49 12.75 1.11
C SER A 36 -5.37 11.53 1.41
N LEU A 37 -4.77 10.34 1.52
CA LEU A 37 -5.45 9.11 1.88
C LEU A 37 -6.06 9.21 3.30
N LEU A 38 -5.32 9.76 4.26
CA LEU A 38 -5.80 9.98 5.64
C LEU A 38 -7.01 10.93 5.69
N VAL A 39 -6.97 12.03 4.93
CA VAL A 39 -8.08 13.00 4.89
C VAL A 39 -9.34 12.37 4.28
N ALA A 40 -9.20 11.61 3.18
CA ALA A 40 -10.32 10.89 2.57
C ALA A 40 -10.96 9.89 3.56
N VAL A 41 -10.14 9.20 4.37
CA VAL A 41 -10.58 8.26 5.40
C VAL A 41 -11.38 8.95 6.51
N ILE A 42 -10.93 10.11 7.02
CA ILE A 42 -11.62 10.85 8.08
C ILE A 42 -13.01 11.31 7.63
N ILE A 43 -13.10 11.83 6.40
CA ILE A 43 -14.37 12.32 5.84
C ILE A 43 -15.39 11.19 5.75
N MET A 44 -14.99 9.97 5.37
CA MET A 44 -15.92 8.86 5.16
C MET A 44 -16.36 8.17 6.45
N LEU A 45 -15.52 8.16 7.49
CA LEU A 45 -15.93 7.71 8.82
C LEU A 45 -16.90 8.67 9.51
N TYR A 46 -16.84 9.96 9.18
CA TYR A 46 -17.69 10.99 9.79
C TYR A 46 -19.17 10.86 9.38
N PHE A 47 -19.47 10.45 8.15
CA PHE A 47 -20.85 10.36 7.64
C PHE A 47 -21.50 8.99 7.88
N LYS A 48 -21.83 8.67 9.15
CA LYS A 48 -22.60 7.47 9.54
C LYS A 48 -24.02 7.35 8.93
N LYS A 49 -24.57 8.44 8.38
CA LYS A 49 -25.99 8.60 8.03
C LYS A 49 -26.40 8.00 6.66
N LEU A 50 -25.46 7.45 5.87
CA LEU A 50 -25.73 6.94 4.52
C LEU A 50 -25.92 5.41 4.41
N HIS A 51 -26.02 4.65 5.51
CA HIS A 51 -26.10 3.17 5.52
C HIS A 51 -27.32 2.57 4.80
N CYS A 52 -27.24 2.48 3.48
CA CYS A 52 -28.05 1.67 2.57
C CYS A 52 -27.22 0.46 2.05
N PRO A 53 -27.81 -0.57 1.43
CA PRO A 53 -27.08 -1.73 0.88
C PRO A 53 -25.95 -1.36 -0.09
N ARG A 54 -26.10 -0.27 -0.85
CA ARG A 54 -25.03 0.34 -1.66
C ARG A 54 -23.88 0.87 -0.80
N ASN A 55 -24.21 1.56 0.29
CA ASN A 55 -23.25 2.15 1.21
C ASN A 55 -22.47 1.10 2.00
N THR A 56 -23.02 -0.11 2.19
CA THR A 56 -22.29 -1.22 2.83
C THR A 56 -21.11 -1.71 1.98
N ILE A 57 -21.24 -1.77 0.65
CA ILE A 57 -20.13 -2.13 -0.24
C ILE A 57 -19.04 -1.05 -0.21
N HIS A 58 -19.45 0.21 -0.34
CA HIS A 58 -18.53 1.35 -0.22
C HIS A 58 -17.84 1.36 1.15
N LEU A 59 -18.56 1.08 2.25
CA LEU A 59 -17.98 1.02 3.59
C LEU A 59 -16.92 -0.08 3.71
N ASN A 60 -17.15 -1.28 3.15
CA ASN A 60 -16.15 -2.34 3.15
C ASN A 60 -14.91 -1.98 2.30
N LEU A 61 -15.10 -1.35 1.13
CA LEU A 61 -14.00 -0.82 0.31
C LEU A 61 -13.16 0.19 1.11
N PHE A 62 -13.81 1.15 1.77
CA PHE A 62 -13.12 2.12 2.61
C PHE A 62 -12.44 1.47 3.80
N LEU A 63 -13.04 0.45 4.41
CA LEU A 63 -12.40 -0.34 5.46
C LEU A 63 -11.12 -1.04 4.97
N SER A 64 -11.14 -1.62 3.76
CA SER A 64 -9.92 -2.20 3.16
C SER A 64 -8.86 -1.15 2.87
N PHE A 65 -9.23 0.07 2.46
CA PHE A 65 -8.29 1.20 2.35
C PHE A 65 -7.70 1.60 3.70
N ILE A 66 -8.50 1.59 4.78
CA ILE A 66 -8.03 1.86 6.14
C ILE A 66 -7.01 0.81 6.58
N LEU A 67 -7.34 -0.48 6.42
CA LEU A 67 -6.42 -1.57 6.77
C LEU A 67 -5.13 -1.48 5.95
N ARG A 68 -5.23 -1.16 4.64
CA ARG A 68 -4.06 -0.94 3.78
C ARG A 68 -3.20 0.23 4.25
N ALA A 69 -3.80 1.33 4.68
CA ALA A 69 -3.08 2.47 5.23
C ALA A 69 -2.35 2.12 6.53
N ILE A 70 -3.06 1.49 7.47
CA ILE A 70 -2.52 1.06 8.76
C ILE A 70 -1.36 0.08 8.55
N ILE A 71 -1.55 -0.97 7.75
CA ILE A 71 -0.50 -1.96 7.53
C ILE A 71 0.70 -1.38 6.79
N SER A 72 0.49 -0.41 5.89
CA SER A 72 1.59 0.26 5.19
C SER A 72 2.36 1.20 6.13
N PHE A 73 1.69 1.88 7.06
CA PHE A 73 2.35 2.67 8.10
C PHE A 73 3.16 1.79 9.04
N ILE A 74 2.56 0.70 9.52
CA ILE A 74 3.24 -0.30 10.36
C ILE A 74 4.45 -0.86 9.61
N LYS A 75 4.29 -1.27 8.34
CA LYS A 75 5.39 -1.77 7.51
C LYS A 75 6.51 -0.75 7.37
N ASN A 76 6.20 0.52 7.10
CA ASN A 76 7.22 1.56 6.94
C ASN A 76 7.91 1.93 8.27
N GLY A 77 7.21 1.82 9.40
CA GLY A 77 7.77 2.11 10.72
C GLY A 77 8.60 0.97 11.31
N ILE A 78 8.26 -0.27 10.98
CA ILE A 78 8.86 -1.48 11.54
C ILE A 78 9.96 -2.06 10.64
N MET A 79 9.77 -2.01 9.32
CA MET A 79 10.63 -2.71 8.37
C MET A 79 11.77 -1.77 7.95
N ILE A 80 12.98 -2.03 8.45
CA ILE A 80 14.17 -1.31 8.01
C ILE A 80 14.51 -1.78 6.58
N GLU A 81 14.60 -0.82 5.65
CA GLU A 81 14.97 -1.03 4.24
C GLU A 81 14.13 -2.08 3.46
N GLY A 82 12.95 -2.44 3.97
CA GLY A 82 12.04 -3.34 3.25
C GLY A 82 12.47 -4.81 3.22
N LEU A 83 13.41 -5.24 4.08
CA LEU A 83 13.91 -6.62 4.14
C LEU A 83 13.52 -7.37 5.43
N GLY A 84 13.44 -6.72 6.59
CA GLY A 84 13.05 -7.38 7.84
C GLY A 84 12.94 -6.44 9.05
N PHE A 85 12.61 -7.01 10.21
CA PHE A 85 12.58 -6.31 11.50
C PHE A 85 14.00 -6.01 11.98
N SER A 86 14.22 -4.90 12.68
CA SER A 86 15.54 -4.53 13.24
C SER A 86 16.15 -5.57 14.18
N SER A 87 15.33 -6.48 14.72
CA SER A 87 15.75 -7.53 15.64
C SER A 87 16.23 -8.81 14.94
N ASP A 88 15.87 -9.00 13.67
CA ASP A 88 16.11 -10.24 12.90
C ASP A 88 17.14 -10.08 11.78
N VAL A 89 17.63 -8.86 11.59
CA VAL A 89 18.55 -8.50 10.51
C VAL A 89 19.80 -7.85 11.10
N TYR A 90 20.96 -8.38 10.76
CA TYR A 90 22.25 -7.79 11.12
C TYR A 90 22.95 -7.27 9.86
N TYR A 91 23.73 -6.19 10.02
CA TYR A 91 24.64 -5.75 8.98
C TYR A 91 25.83 -6.71 8.94
N ASN A 92 25.97 -7.46 7.85
CA ASN A 92 27.14 -8.28 7.62
C ASN A 92 28.37 -7.39 7.42
N GLU A 93 29.58 -7.94 7.54
CA GLU A 93 30.86 -7.24 7.35
C GLU A 93 30.99 -6.57 5.96
N LYS A 94 30.14 -6.96 5.00
CA LYS A 94 30.02 -6.37 3.65
C LYS A 94 29.00 -5.24 3.54
N GLY A 95 28.39 -4.80 4.64
CA GLY A 95 27.33 -3.78 4.66
C GLY A 95 25.99 -4.25 4.07
N GLN A 96 25.82 -5.56 3.88
CA GLN A 96 24.59 -6.16 3.36
C GLN A 96 23.71 -6.65 4.51
N LEU A 97 22.40 -6.39 4.42
CA LEU A 97 21.39 -6.87 5.36
C LEU A 97 21.23 -8.39 5.22
N ALA A 98 21.61 -9.13 6.25
CA ALA A 98 21.47 -10.59 6.30
C ALA A 98 20.56 -11.01 7.46
N PHE A 99 19.73 -12.03 7.22
CA PHE A 99 18.86 -12.60 8.25
C PHE A 99 19.68 -13.39 9.27
N LEU A 100 19.35 -13.24 10.55
CA LEU A 100 20.01 -13.98 11.62
C LEU A 100 19.66 -15.49 11.52
N PRO A 101 20.64 -16.40 11.46
CA PRO A 101 20.38 -17.82 11.23
C PRO A 101 19.74 -18.56 12.41
N GLU A 102 19.76 -17.99 13.63
CA GLU A 102 19.27 -18.66 14.85
C GLU A 102 17.88 -18.22 15.34
N GLY A 103 17.20 -17.31 14.61
CA GLY A 103 15.86 -16.83 14.96
C GLY A 103 14.74 -17.61 14.27
N LEU A 104 13.69 -17.97 15.00
CA LEU A 104 12.44 -18.44 14.39
C LEU A 104 11.71 -17.21 13.79
N HIS A 105 11.93 -16.92 12.51
CA HIS A 105 11.37 -15.74 11.78
C HIS A 105 9.85 -15.82 11.51
N TRP A 106 9.09 -16.46 12.39
CA TRP A 106 7.65 -16.68 12.20
C TRP A 106 6.87 -15.36 12.25
N GLU A 107 7.32 -14.40 13.06
CA GLU A 107 6.69 -13.08 13.20
C GLU A 107 6.81 -12.27 11.90
N CYS A 108 8.01 -12.20 11.31
CA CYS A 108 8.24 -11.53 10.03
C CYS A 108 7.44 -12.21 8.90
N ARG A 109 7.40 -13.55 8.88
CA ARG A 109 6.63 -14.30 7.88
C ARG A 109 5.12 -14.07 8.01
N MET A 110 4.60 -14.09 9.22
CA MET A 110 3.19 -13.79 9.50
C MET A 110 2.86 -12.35 9.12
N PHE A 111 3.68 -11.40 9.55
CA PHE A 111 3.50 -9.99 9.22
C PHE A 111 3.45 -9.75 7.71
N MET A 112 4.40 -10.32 6.96
CA MET A 112 4.44 -10.15 5.50
C MET A 112 3.25 -10.84 4.81
N THR A 113 2.78 -11.97 5.35
CA THR A 113 1.56 -12.63 4.87
C THR A 113 0.33 -11.75 5.09
N ILE A 114 0.22 -11.11 6.26
CA ILE A 114 -0.87 -10.17 6.58
C ILE A 114 -0.82 -8.96 5.64
N VAL A 115 0.36 -8.38 5.42
CA VAL A 115 0.56 -7.26 4.46
C VAL A 115 0.04 -7.65 3.08
N ASN A 116 0.41 -8.84 2.59
CA ASN A 116 -0.01 -9.32 1.28
C ASN A 116 -1.52 -9.58 1.22
N TYR A 117 -2.11 -10.16 2.26
CA TYR A 117 -3.55 -10.39 2.35
C TYR A 117 -4.34 -9.09 2.30
N ILE A 118 -3.96 -8.08 3.10
CA ILE A 118 -4.63 -6.77 3.11
C ILE A 118 -4.52 -6.06 1.75
N MET A 119 -3.38 -6.20 1.07
CA MET A 119 -3.19 -5.65 -0.28
C MET A 119 -4.13 -6.34 -1.29
N ALA A 120 -4.20 -7.66 -1.25
CA ALA A 120 -5.08 -8.45 -2.12
C ALA A 120 -6.55 -8.13 -1.86
N ALA A 121 -6.97 -8.07 -0.59
CA ALA A 121 -8.33 -7.69 -0.20
C ALA A 121 -8.69 -6.29 -0.72
N ASN A 122 -7.78 -5.30 -0.61
CA ASN A 122 -8.04 -3.97 -1.16
C ASN A 122 -8.29 -3.99 -2.68
N TYR A 123 -7.52 -4.75 -3.45
CA TYR A 123 -7.78 -4.90 -4.88
C TYR A 123 -9.07 -5.67 -5.19
N ALA A 124 -9.37 -6.71 -4.41
CA ALA A 124 -10.61 -7.46 -4.54
C ALA A 124 -11.83 -6.57 -4.28
N TRP A 125 -11.80 -5.71 -3.25
CA TRP A 125 -12.88 -4.78 -2.97
C TRP A 125 -13.07 -3.71 -4.05
N ILE A 126 -11.98 -3.18 -4.64
CA ILE A 126 -12.07 -2.27 -5.81
C ILE A 126 -12.74 -2.99 -6.99
N PHE A 127 -12.35 -4.24 -7.23
CA PHE A 127 -12.94 -5.06 -8.27
C PHE A 127 -14.43 -5.35 -8.03
N VAL A 128 -14.81 -5.67 -6.79
CA VAL A 128 -16.21 -5.90 -6.39
C VAL A 128 -17.05 -4.63 -6.57
N GLU A 129 -16.53 -3.46 -6.22
CA GLU A 129 -17.21 -2.18 -6.45
C GLU A 129 -17.42 -1.90 -7.95
N ALA A 130 -16.39 -2.15 -8.77
CA ALA A 130 -16.49 -2.00 -10.23
C ALA A 130 -17.52 -2.97 -10.84
N LEU A 131 -17.51 -4.24 -10.42
CA LEU A 131 -18.50 -5.23 -10.83
C LEU A 131 -19.90 -4.85 -10.38
N TYR A 132 -20.05 -4.33 -9.15
CA TYR A 132 -21.32 -3.90 -8.61
C TYR A 132 -21.91 -2.74 -9.44
N LEU A 133 -21.10 -1.75 -9.81
CA LEU A 133 -21.51 -0.64 -10.68
C LEU A 133 -21.91 -1.15 -12.07
N GLN A 134 -21.11 -2.03 -12.67
CA GLN A 134 -21.41 -2.62 -13.98
C GLN A 134 -22.72 -3.41 -13.95
N MET A 135 -22.94 -4.22 -12.91
CA MET A 135 -24.18 -4.97 -12.75
C MET A 135 -25.39 -4.06 -12.55
N LEU A 136 -25.23 -2.97 -11.79
CA LEU A 136 -26.30 -1.99 -11.57
C LEU A 136 -26.72 -1.30 -12.88
N ILE A 137 -25.77 -1.01 -13.77
CA ILE A 137 -26.05 -0.37 -15.07
C ILE A 137 -26.62 -1.38 -16.08
N SER A 138 -26.05 -2.58 -16.18
CA SER A 138 -26.43 -3.57 -17.19
C SER A 138 -27.62 -4.45 -16.79
N VAL A 139 -27.85 -4.67 -15.50
CA VAL A 139 -28.77 -5.69 -14.96
C VAL A 139 -29.72 -5.11 -13.90
N ALA A 140 -30.10 -3.84 -14.01
CA ALA A 140 -31.04 -3.17 -13.10
C ALA A 140 -32.43 -3.84 -12.93
N VAL A 141 -32.70 -4.98 -13.59
CA VAL A 141 -34.02 -5.65 -13.64
C VAL A 141 -34.10 -6.90 -12.76
N PHE A 142 -33.02 -7.58 -12.39
CA PHE A 142 -33.13 -8.81 -11.59
C PHE A 142 -32.01 -8.97 -10.56
N THR A 143 -32.39 -8.99 -9.28
CA THR A 143 -31.88 -9.88 -8.21
C THR A 143 -31.66 -9.12 -6.91
N GLU A 144 -32.70 -9.10 -6.08
CA GLU A 144 -32.64 -8.59 -4.73
C GLU A 144 -32.07 -9.66 -3.76
N LYS A 145 -31.02 -9.28 -3.02
CA LYS A 145 -30.57 -9.86 -1.73
C LYS A 145 -29.63 -11.09 -1.73
N LYS A 146 -29.80 -12.12 -2.58
CA LYS A 146 -28.95 -13.34 -2.45
C LYS A 146 -27.52 -13.17 -3.00
N HIS A 147 -27.34 -12.30 -3.99
CA HIS A 147 -26.03 -12.04 -4.60
C HIS A 147 -25.08 -11.21 -3.71
N LEU A 148 -25.62 -10.37 -2.81
CA LEU A 148 -24.81 -9.48 -1.95
C LEU A 148 -23.86 -10.26 -1.03
N HIS A 149 -24.28 -11.43 -0.53
CA HIS A 149 -23.44 -12.24 0.36
C HIS A 149 -22.26 -12.89 -0.37
N ILE A 150 -22.46 -13.27 -1.64
CA ILE A 150 -21.39 -13.78 -2.52
C ILE A 150 -20.37 -12.68 -2.80
N TYR A 151 -20.81 -11.45 -3.05
CA TYR A 151 -19.90 -10.31 -3.22
C TYR A 151 -19.10 -9.99 -1.95
N MET A 152 -19.67 -10.17 -0.75
CA MET A 152 -18.92 -10.00 0.51
C MET A 152 -17.88 -11.11 0.72
N LEU A 153 -18.18 -12.35 0.32
CA LEU A 153 -17.22 -13.47 0.34
C LEU A 153 -16.12 -13.35 -0.73
N LEU A 154 -16.36 -12.59 -1.79
CA LEU A 154 -15.37 -12.38 -2.87
C LEU A 154 -14.39 -11.25 -2.53
N GLY A 155 -14.78 -10.32 -1.67
CA GLY A 155 -13.96 -9.18 -1.27
C GLY A 155 -12.97 -9.46 -0.14
N TRP A 156 -13.32 -10.35 0.81
CA TRP A 156 -12.48 -10.76 1.95
C TRP A 156 -11.88 -12.15 1.73
#